data_AF-A0A8S1EPJ2-F1
#
_entry.id   AF-A0A8S1EPJ2-F1
#
_cell.length_a   1.000
_cell.length_b   1.000
_cell.length_c   1.000
_cell.angle_alpha   90.00
_cell.angle_beta   90.00
_cell.angle_gamma   90.00
#
_symmetry.space_group_name_H-M   'P 1'
#
loop_
_entity.id
_entity.type
_entity.pdbx_description
1 polymer ?
#
loop_
_entity_poly.entity_id
_entity_poly.type
_entity_poly.pdbx_seq_one_letter_code
_entity_poly.pdbx_strand_id
1 'polypeptide(L)'
;MLRKLCSNTLRLGRAQTRFLSNTGDDNGENKKGLKPKDVLDDDILKAIDGVANEIHPKSTVAKKSLKSTLINKLVSNEKATFDAATASASSEMLDDQTLIGLLSDVAADAKTERKIAPKFAQLRQERRGLVLLRKEVFYQAVQSGFSTDEARVKAETIVNEAQEKLNERRKAIVAGIQEKSVEEQAQEVQRSEKEQKLFDMALNMLEKIYKDDLINGDARKPIAVDQNAPSIFGHRALGIWKTTEGLEDVSLGFWTEWDRRAALLTNQSFGPTNSFEEQIEWTAKGKQWEYPIDNEFKLGDEENVSFIDHVFLERHLPSLGIPKKGPIAHFMHLVCVGLSKNPYMTAAKKRDHLQWFADYFNEEKQKLVHKLHEQEQIAAQNAL
;
A
#
# COMPACT_ATOMS: atom_id res chain seq x y z
N MET A 1 79.33 -12.81 6.00
CA MET A 1 79.71 -11.68 6.87
C MET A 1 79.28 -10.38 6.19
N LEU A 2 78.21 -9.75 6.70
CA LEU A 2 78.20 -8.36 7.20
C LEU A 2 78.50 -7.31 6.11
N ARG A 3 77.46 -6.75 5.48
CA ARG A 3 76.78 -5.47 5.84
C ARG A 3 77.61 -4.20 5.52
N LYS A 4 77.28 -3.56 4.38
CA LYS A 4 76.89 -2.13 4.19
C LYS A 4 77.42 -1.53 2.87
N LEU A 5 76.62 -0.58 2.34
CA LEU A 5 76.88 0.44 1.29
C LEU A 5 76.67 -0.07 -0.15
N CYS A 6 75.82 0.50 -1.03
CA CYS A 6 75.20 1.83 -1.07
C CYS A 6 73.73 1.74 -1.53
N SER A 7 72.91 2.60 -0.92
CA SER A 7 71.55 2.94 -1.29
C SER A 7 71.49 3.75 -2.58
N ASN A 8 70.71 3.31 -3.57
CA ASN A 8 70.09 4.21 -4.53
C ASN A 8 68.58 4.00 -4.47
N THR A 9 67.91 5.03 -3.97
CA THR A 9 66.48 5.17 -3.78
C THR A 9 65.80 5.46 -5.12
N LEU A 10 65.15 4.46 -5.71
CA LEU A 10 64.04 4.69 -6.64
C LEU A 10 62.75 4.48 -5.83
N ARG A 11 62.24 5.57 -5.24
CA ARG A 11 60.89 5.57 -4.66
C ARG A 11 59.89 5.44 -5.81
N LEU A 12 59.21 4.30 -5.88
CA LEU A 12 57.96 4.15 -6.62
C LEU A 12 56.96 5.18 -6.07
N GLY A 13 56.67 6.21 -6.87
CA GLY A 13 55.51 7.05 -6.68
C GLY A 13 54.25 6.26 -7.03
N ARG A 14 53.32 6.22 -6.08
CA ARG A 14 51.98 5.63 -6.19
C ARG A 14 51.22 6.35 -7.32
N ALA A 15 51.01 5.70 -8.47
CA ALA A 15 50.18 6.24 -9.54
C ALA A 15 48.72 6.29 -9.06
N GLN A 16 48.20 7.47 -8.77
CA GLN A 16 46.75 7.68 -8.61
C GLN A 16 46.11 7.64 -10.01
N THR A 17 45.16 6.72 -10.21
CA THR A 17 44.33 6.65 -11.41
C THR A 17 43.46 7.90 -11.50
N ARG A 18 43.71 8.76 -12.49
CA ARG A 18 42.91 9.97 -12.78
C ARG A 18 41.66 9.57 -13.56
N PHE A 19 40.47 9.84 -13.02
CA PHE A 19 39.20 9.52 -13.67
C PHE A 19 38.75 10.70 -14.53
N LEU A 20 38.77 10.53 -15.85
CA LEU A 20 38.20 11.49 -16.82
C LEU A 20 36.88 10.98 -17.43
N SER A 21 36.36 9.84 -16.98
CA SER A 21 35.05 9.35 -17.39
C SER A 21 33.95 10.18 -16.74
N ASN A 22 33.11 10.77 -17.59
CA ASN A 22 31.90 11.48 -17.18
C ASN A 22 30.87 10.43 -16.71
N THR A 23 30.79 10.17 -15.40
CA THR A 23 29.61 9.48 -14.84
C THR A 23 28.44 10.46 -14.86
N GLY A 24 27.86 10.64 -16.05
CA GLY A 24 26.61 11.35 -16.25
C GLY A 24 25.48 10.46 -15.77
N ASP A 25 24.99 10.74 -14.57
CA ASP A 25 23.66 10.33 -14.13
C ASP A 25 22.65 11.03 -15.05
N ASP A 26 22.00 10.27 -15.92
CA ASP A 26 21.09 10.77 -16.96
C ASP A 26 19.74 11.13 -16.34
N ASN A 27 19.75 12.17 -15.51
CA ASN A 27 18.55 12.80 -14.98
C ASN A 27 18.75 14.32 -14.97
N GLY A 28 18.53 14.94 -16.15
CA GLY A 28 17.75 16.16 -16.31
C GLY A 28 18.12 17.48 -15.61
N GLU A 29 19.07 17.55 -14.67
CA GLU A 29 19.36 18.79 -13.94
C GLU A 29 20.87 19.01 -13.69
N ASN A 30 21.37 20.15 -14.20
CA ASN A 30 22.67 20.78 -13.92
C ASN A 30 23.94 19.90 -14.04
N LYS A 31 24.52 19.91 -15.26
CA LYS A 31 25.91 19.48 -15.52
C LYS A 31 26.91 20.35 -14.73
N LYS A 32 27.25 19.97 -13.49
CA LYS A 32 28.43 20.51 -12.78
C LYS A 32 29.68 19.94 -13.45
N GLY A 33 30.43 20.78 -14.16
CA GLY A 33 31.71 20.37 -14.76
C GLY A 33 32.72 19.91 -13.70
N LEU A 34 33.59 18.95 -14.09
CA LEU A 34 34.70 18.44 -13.27
C LEU A 34 35.52 19.58 -12.67
N LYS A 35 35.86 19.50 -11.37
CA LYS A 35 36.65 20.55 -10.73
C LYS A 35 38.13 20.37 -11.12
N PRO A 36 38.91 21.45 -11.24
CA PRO A 36 40.33 21.34 -11.58
C PRO A 36 41.18 20.48 -10.63
N LYS A 37 40.77 20.36 -9.38
CA LYS A 37 41.43 19.50 -8.36
C LYS A 37 41.23 18.00 -8.60
N ASP A 38 40.24 17.65 -9.40
CA ASP A 38 39.94 16.25 -9.74
C ASP A 38 40.79 15.79 -10.94
N VAL A 39 41.35 16.74 -11.71
CA VAL A 39 42.14 16.49 -12.92
C VAL A 39 43.63 16.79 -12.73
N LEU A 40 43.98 17.83 -11.95
CA LEU A 40 45.37 18.27 -11.72
C LEU A 40 45.81 18.00 -10.27
N ASP A 41 47.01 17.44 -10.11
CA ASP A 41 47.59 17.13 -8.81
C ASP A 41 47.84 18.39 -7.96
N ASP A 42 47.75 18.25 -6.63
CA ASP A 42 47.96 19.36 -5.69
C ASP A 42 49.33 20.03 -5.82
N ASP A 43 50.36 19.29 -6.25
CA ASP A 43 51.70 19.82 -6.47
C ASP A 43 51.76 20.73 -7.71
N ILE A 44 51.02 20.39 -8.77
CA ILE A 44 50.89 21.22 -9.97
C ILE A 44 50.12 22.50 -9.63
N LEU A 45 49.06 22.39 -8.84
CA LEU A 45 48.30 23.56 -8.38
C LEU A 45 49.15 24.52 -7.53
N LYS A 46 50.02 23.99 -6.66
CA LYS A 46 50.99 24.80 -5.89
C LYS A 46 52.03 25.46 -6.80
N ALA A 47 52.51 24.77 -7.83
CA ALA A 47 53.44 25.35 -8.80
C ALA A 47 52.81 26.52 -9.57
N ILE A 48 51.55 26.38 -9.99
CA ILE A 48 50.79 27.47 -10.64
C ILE A 48 50.64 28.67 -9.71
N ASP A 49 50.40 28.43 -8.41
CA ASP A 49 50.34 29.50 -7.41
C ASP A 49 51.70 30.20 -7.24
N GLY A 50 52.81 29.46 -7.27
CA GLY A 50 54.17 30.03 -7.28
C GLY A 50 54.40 30.94 -8.49
N VAL A 51 54.13 30.43 -9.69
CA VAL A 51 54.29 31.17 -10.96
C VAL A 51 53.42 32.43 -10.98
N ALA A 52 52.16 32.34 -10.53
CA ALA A 52 51.29 33.50 -10.46
C ALA A 52 51.81 34.57 -9.49
N ASN A 53 52.42 34.15 -8.37
CA ASN A 53 53.00 35.05 -7.39
C ASN A 53 54.27 35.75 -7.88
N GLU A 54 55.10 35.08 -8.69
CA GLU A 54 56.31 35.65 -9.29
C GLU A 54 56.00 36.67 -10.39
N ILE A 55 55.05 36.36 -11.28
CA ILE A 55 54.73 37.21 -12.44
C ILE A 55 53.98 38.48 -12.03
N HIS A 56 53.11 38.41 -11.03
CA HIS A 56 52.27 39.53 -10.61
C HIS A 56 52.38 39.82 -9.11
N PRO A 57 53.53 40.25 -8.56
CA PRO A 57 53.75 40.30 -7.11
C PRO A 57 52.75 41.20 -6.36
N LYS A 58 52.28 42.30 -6.98
CA LYS A 58 51.45 43.34 -6.34
C LYS A 58 49.95 43.32 -6.74
N SER A 59 49.57 42.67 -7.83
CA SER A 59 48.18 42.73 -8.35
C SER A 59 47.42 41.43 -8.07
N THR A 60 46.49 41.46 -7.12
CA THR A 60 45.68 40.30 -6.72
C THR A 60 44.71 39.84 -7.81
N VAL A 61 44.21 40.77 -8.63
CA VAL A 61 43.27 40.48 -9.72
C VAL A 61 43.99 39.77 -10.88
N ALA A 62 45.17 40.25 -11.27
CA ALA A 62 45.97 39.63 -12.33
C ALA A 62 46.45 38.22 -11.94
N LYS A 63 46.83 38.00 -10.67
CA LYS A 63 47.17 36.67 -10.14
C LYS A 63 46.03 35.66 -10.32
N LYS A 64 44.80 36.05 -9.94
CA LYS A 64 43.64 35.16 -10.04
C LYS A 64 43.29 34.83 -11.50
N SER A 65 43.39 35.82 -12.40
CA SER A 65 43.13 35.64 -13.83
C SER A 65 44.18 34.75 -14.50
N LEU A 66 45.47 34.91 -14.16
CA LEU A 66 46.52 34.07 -14.71
C LEU A 66 46.37 32.61 -14.22
N LYS A 67 46.07 32.44 -12.93
CA LYS A 67 45.81 31.12 -12.33
C LYS A 67 44.66 30.38 -13.03
N SER A 68 43.50 31.02 -13.21
CA SER A 68 42.37 30.38 -13.88
C SER A 68 42.70 30.02 -15.33
N THR A 69 43.44 30.88 -16.04
CA THR A 69 43.83 30.64 -17.43
C THR A 69 44.79 29.45 -17.56
N LEU A 70 45.80 29.37 -16.69
CA LEU A 70 46.77 28.27 -16.67
C LEU A 70 46.10 26.94 -16.32
N ILE A 71 45.23 26.95 -15.31
CA ILE A 71 44.45 25.78 -14.91
C ILE A 71 43.60 25.27 -16.09
N ASN A 72 42.87 26.16 -16.76
CA ASN A 72 42.00 25.77 -17.87
C ASN A 72 42.81 25.15 -19.03
N LYS A 73 43.95 25.75 -19.40
CA LYS A 73 44.80 25.19 -20.47
C LYS A 73 45.38 23.83 -20.11
N LEU A 74 45.81 23.64 -18.86
CA LEU A 74 46.35 22.35 -18.39
C LEU A 74 45.28 21.27 -18.38
N VAL A 75 44.08 21.58 -17.87
CA VAL A 75 42.94 20.65 -17.89
C VAL A 75 42.57 20.27 -19.33
N SER A 76 42.55 21.22 -20.27
CA SER A 76 42.28 20.91 -21.69
C SER A 76 43.34 20.00 -22.31
N ASN A 77 44.62 20.20 -21.97
CA ASN A 77 45.71 19.37 -22.49
C ASN A 77 45.68 17.94 -21.93
N GLU A 78 45.44 17.80 -20.62
CA GLU A 78 45.27 16.49 -19.98
C GLU A 78 44.07 15.74 -20.57
N LYS A 79 42.95 16.45 -20.77
CA LYS A 79 41.76 15.86 -21.41
C LYS A 79 42.06 15.38 -22.83
N ALA A 80 42.72 16.21 -23.65
CA ALA A 80 43.07 15.82 -25.02
C ALA A 80 44.04 14.62 -25.05
N THR A 81 44.97 14.55 -24.10
CA THR A 81 45.93 13.45 -23.97
C THR A 81 45.23 12.16 -23.56
N PHE A 82 44.29 12.24 -22.61
CA PHE A 82 43.45 11.12 -22.22
C PHE A 82 42.57 10.63 -23.37
N ASP A 83 41.84 11.54 -24.02
CA ASP A 83 40.96 11.20 -25.13
C ASP A 83 41.76 10.51 -26.27
N ALA A 84 42.97 11.00 -26.57
CA ALA A 84 43.86 10.37 -27.55
C ALA A 84 44.36 8.97 -27.11
N ALA A 85 44.63 8.76 -25.81
CA ALA A 85 45.07 7.47 -25.28
C ALA A 85 43.92 6.46 -25.18
N THR A 86 42.69 6.90 -24.95
CA THR A 86 41.52 6.02 -24.83
C THR A 86 40.80 5.79 -26.15
N ALA A 87 40.97 6.65 -27.16
CA ALA A 87 40.26 6.55 -28.43
C ALA A 87 40.50 5.21 -29.14
N SER A 88 41.74 4.70 -29.15
CA SER A 88 42.03 3.42 -29.82
C SER A 88 41.37 2.24 -29.12
N ALA A 89 41.48 2.16 -27.78
CA ALA A 89 40.87 1.08 -27.01
C ALA A 89 39.33 1.14 -27.02
N SER A 90 38.77 2.34 -27.07
CA SER A 90 37.31 2.55 -27.16
C SER A 90 36.78 2.18 -28.54
N SER A 91 37.51 2.52 -29.61
CA SER A 91 37.15 2.10 -30.97
C SER A 91 37.21 0.59 -31.11
N GLU A 92 38.28 -0.06 -30.66
CA GLU A 92 38.44 -1.52 -30.75
C GLU A 92 37.34 -2.28 -29.99
N MET A 93 36.87 -1.77 -28.83
CA MET A 93 35.74 -2.35 -28.10
C MET A 93 34.39 -2.13 -28.79
N LEU A 94 34.21 -0.99 -29.46
CA LEU A 94 32.96 -0.66 -30.15
C LEU A 94 32.85 -1.30 -31.54
N ASP A 95 33.98 -1.64 -32.15
CA ASP A 95 34.06 -2.34 -33.44
C ASP A 95 33.95 -3.87 -33.30
N ASP A 96 33.89 -4.40 -32.06
CA ASP A 96 33.69 -5.82 -31.82
C ASP A 96 32.26 -6.25 -32.20
N GLN A 97 32.16 -6.95 -33.33
CA GLN A 97 30.89 -7.43 -33.89
C GLN A 97 30.07 -8.27 -32.90
N THR A 98 30.74 -8.95 -31.95
CA THR A 98 30.06 -9.74 -30.92
C THR A 98 29.37 -8.83 -29.89
N LEU A 99 30.04 -7.74 -29.51
CA LEU A 99 29.55 -6.77 -28.55
C LEU A 99 28.47 -5.89 -29.18
N ILE A 100 28.61 -5.51 -30.45
CA ILE A 100 27.57 -4.84 -31.24
C ILE A 100 26.31 -5.72 -31.31
N GLY A 101 26.46 -7.02 -31.58
CA GLY A 101 25.34 -7.97 -31.59
C GLY A 101 24.61 -8.01 -30.25
N LEU A 102 25.37 -8.13 -29.16
CA LEU A 102 24.83 -8.19 -27.79
C LEU A 102 24.11 -6.89 -27.39
N LEU A 103 24.68 -5.72 -27.74
CA LEU A 103 24.03 -4.43 -27.52
C LEU A 103 22.81 -4.24 -28.40
N SER A 104 22.80 -4.79 -29.62
CA SER A 104 21.64 -4.74 -30.52
C SER A 104 20.48 -5.60 -30.04
N ASP A 105 20.76 -6.78 -29.46
CA ASP A 105 19.75 -7.65 -28.84
C ASP A 105 19.18 -6.99 -27.58
N VAL A 106 20.02 -6.41 -26.72
CA VAL A 106 19.57 -5.65 -25.54
C VAL A 106 18.75 -4.42 -25.95
N ALA A 107 19.13 -3.73 -27.03
CA ALA A 107 18.37 -2.60 -27.55
C ALA A 107 17.05 -3.02 -28.22
N ALA A 108 16.98 -4.23 -28.80
CA ALA A 108 15.76 -4.81 -29.34
C ALA A 108 14.79 -5.19 -28.21
N ASP A 109 15.30 -5.83 -27.15
CA ASP A 109 14.52 -6.18 -25.95
C ASP A 109 14.00 -4.92 -25.23
N ALA A 110 14.81 -3.85 -25.15
CA ALA A 110 14.41 -2.56 -24.58
C ALA A 110 13.35 -1.80 -25.41
N LYS A 111 13.28 -2.01 -26.74
CA LYS A 111 12.20 -1.43 -27.57
C LYS A 111 10.88 -2.17 -27.41
N THR A 112 10.93 -3.44 -27.02
CA THR A 112 9.77 -4.22 -26.59
C THR A 112 9.63 -4.22 -25.08
N GLU A 113 9.52 -3.05 -24.45
CA GLU A 113 8.97 -2.97 -23.10
C GLU A 113 7.52 -3.45 -23.15
N ARG A 114 7.33 -4.77 -22.99
CA ARG A 114 6.04 -5.32 -22.59
C ARG A 114 5.74 -4.69 -21.24
N LYS A 115 4.85 -3.70 -21.21
CA LYS A 115 4.34 -3.13 -19.96
C LYS A 115 3.59 -4.23 -19.23
N ILE A 116 4.31 -5.01 -18.43
CA ILE A 116 3.75 -6.01 -17.54
C ILE A 116 2.88 -5.21 -16.58
N ALA A 117 1.56 -5.41 -16.65
CA ALA A 117 0.63 -4.73 -15.76
C ALA A 117 1.08 -4.95 -14.30
N PRO A 118 0.92 -3.95 -13.40
CA PRO A 118 1.34 -4.10 -12.02
C PRO A 118 0.66 -5.34 -11.42
N LYS A 119 1.40 -6.11 -10.62
CA LYS A 119 0.96 -7.41 -10.08
C LYS A 119 -0.45 -7.38 -9.45
N PHE A 120 -0.82 -6.26 -8.83
CA PHE A 120 -2.16 -6.06 -8.25
C PHE A 120 -3.28 -5.88 -9.30
N ALA A 121 -2.99 -5.27 -10.45
CA ALA A 121 -3.94 -5.19 -11.56
C ALA A 121 -4.18 -6.57 -12.19
N GLN A 122 -3.12 -7.34 -12.40
CA GLN A 122 -3.20 -8.74 -12.88
C GLN A 122 -4.04 -9.59 -11.93
N LEU A 123 -3.73 -9.55 -10.63
CA LEU A 123 -4.45 -10.32 -9.62
C LEU A 123 -5.94 -9.97 -9.54
N ARG A 124 -6.32 -8.72 -9.84
CA ARG A 124 -7.73 -8.30 -9.92
C ARG A 124 -8.41 -8.78 -11.20
N GLN A 125 -7.74 -8.70 -12.34
CA GLN A 125 -8.24 -9.21 -13.62
C GLN A 125 -8.44 -10.73 -13.55
N GLU A 126 -7.48 -11.45 -12.99
CA GLU A 126 -7.59 -12.89 -12.72
C GLU A 126 -8.78 -13.23 -11.82
N ARG A 127 -8.97 -12.49 -10.72
CA ARG A 127 -10.13 -12.69 -9.82
C ARG A 127 -11.46 -12.47 -10.56
N ARG A 128 -11.56 -11.41 -11.36
CA ARG A 128 -12.76 -11.14 -12.17
C ARG A 128 -12.99 -12.24 -13.22
N GLY A 129 -11.94 -12.65 -13.92
CA GLY A 129 -11.97 -13.73 -14.90
C GLY A 129 -12.41 -15.05 -14.29
N LEU A 130 -11.91 -15.37 -13.10
CA LEU A 130 -12.27 -16.59 -12.37
C LEU A 130 -13.73 -16.61 -11.92
N VAL A 131 -14.26 -15.47 -11.47
CA VAL A 131 -15.69 -15.33 -11.11
C VAL A 131 -16.57 -15.52 -12.34
N LEU A 132 -16.23 -14.89 -13.46
CA LEU A 132 -16.95 -15.07 -14.72
C LEU A 132 -16.88 -16.52 -15.20
N LEU A 133 -15.71 -17.15 -15.10
CA LEU A 133 -15.53 -18.55 -15.46
C LEU A 133 -16.41 -19.48 -14.62
N ARG A 134 -16.46 -19.28 -13.29
CA ARG A 134 -17.36 -20.04 -12.40
C ARG A 134 -18.82 -19.86 -12.80
N LYS A 135 -19.22 -18.64 -13.16
CA LYS A 135 -20.59 -18.35 -13.64
C LYS A 135 -20.90 -19.08 -14.96
N GLU A 136 -19.97 -19.07 -15.92
CA GLU A 136 -20.12 -19.80 -17.18
C GLU A 136 -20.20 -21.31 -16.98
N VAL A 137 -19.29 -21.89 -16.17
CA VAL A 137 -19.31 -23.32 -15.83
C VAL A 137 -20.60 -23.70 -15.11
N PHE A 138 -21.10 -22.84 -14.22
CA PHE A 138 -22.39 -23.03 -13.55
C PHE A 138 -23.55 -23.10 -14.56
N TYR A 139 -23.65 -22.14 -15.49
CA TYR A 139 -24.72 -22.17 -16.49
C TYR A 139 -24.64 -23.39 -17.40
N GLN A 140 -23.42 -23.76 -17.83
CA GLN A 140 -23.21 -24.95 -18.64
C GLN A 140 -23.54 -26.24 -17.89
N ALA A 141 -23.29 -26.29 -16.58
CA ALA A 141 -23.69 -27.40 -15.73
C ALA A 141 -25.23 -27.49 -15.60
N VAL A 142 -25.92 -26.37 -15.38
CA VAL A 142 -27.39 -26.35 -15.35
C VAL A 142 -27.98 -26.79 -16.71
N GLN A 143 -27.41 -26.34 -17.83
CA GLN A 143 -27.82 -26.79 -19.17
C GLN A 143 -27.55 -28.28 -19.41
N SER A 144 -26.50 -28.83 -18.78
CA SER A 144 -26.15 -30.26 -18.84
C SER A 144 -27.04 -31.15 -17.96
N GLY A 145 -27.96 -30.54 -17.19
CA GLY A 145 -28.97 -31.22 -16.39
C GLY A 145 -28.61 -31.42 -14.91
N PHE A 146 -27.60 -30.73 -14.38
CA PHE A 146 -27.29 -30.74 -12.94
C PHE A 146 -28.30 -29.90 -12.15
N SER A 147 -28.58 -30.30 -10.91
CA SER A 147 -29.38 -29.48 -9.97
C SER A 147 -28.66 -28.16 -9.67
N THR A 148 -29.40 -27.12 -9.27
CA THR A 148 -28.82 -25.79 -8.99
C THR A 148 -27.76 -25.84 -7.89
N ASP A 149 -27.96 -26.65 -6.86
CA ASP A 149 -27.02 -26.75 -5.75
C ASP A 149 -25.79 -27.59 -6.12
N GLU A 150 -26.00 -28.65 -6.90
CA GLU A 150 -24.92 -29.47 -7.45
C GLU A 150 -24.06 -28.69 -8.43
N ALA A 151 -24.69 -27.92 -9.34
CA ALA A 151 -24.01 -27.08 -10.32
C ALA A 151 -23.14 -26.01 -9.65
N ARG A 152 -23.57 -25.46 -8.50
CA ARG A 152 -22.76 -24.51 -7.71
C ARG A 152 -21.49 -25.16 -7.19
N VAL A 153 -21.61 -26.31 -6.52
CA VAL A 153 -20.47 -27.04 -5.98
C VAL A 153 -19.52 -27.45 -7.10
N LYS A 154 -20.05 -27.98 -8.21
CA LYS A 154 -19.26 -28.42 -9.36
C LYS A 154 -18.53 -27.27 -10.04
N ALA A 155 -19.17 -26.11 -10.22
CA ALA A 155 -18.52 -24.94 -10.80
C ALA A 155 -17.34 -24.44 -9.97
N GLU A 156 -17.44 -24.49 -8.63
CA GLU A 156 -16.34 -24.13 -7.74
C GLU A 156 -15.21 -25.16 -7.79
N THR A 157 -15.51 -26.46 -7.68
CA THR A 157 -14.49 -27.52 -7.66
C THR A 157 -13.74 -27.59 -9.00
N ILE A 158 -14.46 -27.61 -10.13
CA ILE A 158 -13.88 -27.73 -11.47
C ILE A 158 -12.95 -26.56 -11.78
N VAL A 159 -13.37 -25.34 -11.46
CA VAL A 159 -12.56 -24.14 -11.73
C VAL A 159 -11.32 -24.10 -10.84
N ASN A 160 -11.43 -24.50 -9.56
CA ASN A 160 -10.27 -24.55 -8.66
C ASN A 160 -9.25 -25.61 -9.10
N GLU A 161 -9.71 -26.81 -9.49
CA GLU A 161 -8.85 -27.86 -10.01
C GLU A 161 -8.17 -27.44 -11.33
N ALA A 162 -8.91 -26.77 -12.23
CA ALA A 162 -8.35 -26.23 -13.47
C ALA A 162 -7.26 -25.18 -13.19
N GLN A 163 -7.47 -24.34 -12.17
CA GLN A 163 -6.50 -23.36 -11.71
C GLN A 163 -5.22 -24.00 -11.17
N GLU A 164 -5.33 -25.03 -10.34
CA GLU A 164 -4.18 -25.77 -9.81
C GLU A 164 -3.38 -26.41 -10.93
N LYS A 165 -4.05 -27.11 -11.86
CA LYS A 165 -3.40 -27.75 -13.01
C LYS A 165 -2.68 -26.75 -13.92
N LEU A 166 -3.26 -25.57 -14.14
CA LEU A 166 -2.62 -24.52 -14.93
C LEU A 166 -1.41 -23.89 -14.20
N ASN A 167 -1.50 -23.72 -12.88
CA ASN A 167 -0.38 -23.27 -12.07
C ASN A 167 0.79 -24.28 -12.08
N GLU A 168 0.49 -25.57 -12.02
CA GLU A 168 1.48 -26.65 -12.12
C GLU A 168 2.17 -26.66 -13.49
N ARG A 169 1.39 -26.58 -14.58
CA ARG A 169 1.93 -26.44 -15.95
C ARG A 169 2.88 -25.25 -16.05
N ARG A 170 2.51 -24.10 -15.50
CA ARG A 170 3.36 -22.90 -15.48
C ARG A 170 4.66 -23.10 -14.68
N LYS A 171 4.57 -23.71 -13.49
CA LYS A 171 5.76 -24.02 -12.67
C LYS A 171 6.70 -24.97 -13.41
N ALA A 172 6.16 -25.97 -14.11
CA ALA A 172 6.95 -26.91 -14.90
C ALA A 172 7.68 -26.23 -16.07
N ILE A 173 6.98 -25.34 -16.81
CA ILE A 173 7.57 -24.54 -17.90
C ILE A 173 8.71 -23.66 -17.37
N VAL A 174 8.51 -22.97 -16.25
CA VAL A 174 9.52 -22.10 -15.62
C VAL A 174 10.73 -22.90 -15.12
N ALA A 175 10.51 -24.13 -14.62
CA ALA A 175 11.57 -25.02 -14.17
C ALA A 175 12.36 -25.67 -15.33
N GLY A 176 12.01 -25.41 -16.59
CA GLY A 176 12.68 -25.99 -17.77
C GLY A 176 12.49 -27.51 -17.88
N ILE A 177 11.56 -28.08 -17.12
CA ILE A 177 11.22 -29.50 -17.17
C ILE A 177 10.31 -29.67 -18.39
N GLN A 178 10.81 -30.33 -19.44
CA GLN A 178 9.96 -30.73 -20.57
C GLN A 178 8.77 -31.54 -20.05
N GLU A 179 7.59 -31.35 -20.67
CA GLU A 179 6.26 -31.91 -20.37
C GLU A 179 6.20 -33.47 -20.36
N LYS A 180 7.13 -34.15 -19.70
CA LYS A 180 7.21 -35.60 -19.63
C LYS A 180 6.34 -36.20 -18.52
N SER A 181 5.58 -35.39 -17.76
CA SER A 181 4.71 -35.87 -16.67
C SER A 181 3.22 -35.63 -16.89
N VAL A 182 2.81 -34.96 -17.97
CA VAL A 182 1.38 -34.66 -18.21
C VAL A 182 0.60 -35.91 -18.66
N GLU A 183 1.29 -36.87 -19.29
CA GLU A 183 0.72 -38.17 -19.67
C GLU A 183 0.65 -39.15 -18.48
N GLU A 184 1.54 -39.04 -17.49
CA GLU A 184 1.56 -39.92 -16.31
C GLU A 184 0.51 -39.55 -15.26
N GLN A 185 0.05 -38.29 -15.22
CA GLN A 185 -1.06 -37.85 -14.36
C GLN A 185 -2.46 -38.12 -14.97
N ALA A 186 -2.54 -38.81 -16.11
CA ALA A 186 -3.79 -39.33 -16.64
C ALA A 186 -4.38 -40.48 -15.80
N GLN A 187 -3.73 -40.84 -14.68
CA GLN A 187 -4.27 -41.78 -13.71
C GLN A 187 -5.34 -41.12 -12.82
N GLU A 188 -6.58 -41.33 -13.28
CA GLU A 188 -7.77 -41.62 -12.49
C GLU A 188 -8.29 -40.55 -11.51
N VAL A 189 -9.00 -39.56 -12.06
CA VAL A 189 -10.29 -39.20 -11.47
C VAL A 189 -11.36 -39.75 -12.41
N GLN A 190 -12.13 -40.74 -11.97
CA GLN A 190 -13.30 -41.25 -12.71
C GLN A 190 -14.37 -40.14 -12.75
N ARG A 191 -14.19 -39.17 -13.65
CA ARG A 191 -15.14 -38.07 -13.88
C ARG A 191 -16.19 -38.53 -14.86
N SER A 192 -17.43 -38.12 -14.62
CA SER A 192 -18.49 -38.29 -15.62
C SER A 192 -18.10 -37.56 -16.91
N GLU A 193 -18.47 -38.10 -18.08
CA GLU A 193 -18.20 -37.46 -19.38
C GLU A 193 -18.67 -35.99 -19.43
N LYS A 194 -19.76 -35.68 -18.71
CA LYS A 194 -20.29 -34.32 -18.59
C LYS A 194 -19.35 -33.40 -17.80
N GLU A 195 -18.77 -33.91 -16.72
CA GLU A 195 -17.83 -33.16 -15.87
C GLU A 195 -16.49 -32.95 -16.57
N GLN A 196 -16.03 -33.93 -17.36
CA GLN A 196 -14.84 -33.79 -18.18
C GLN A 196 -14.98 -32.65 -19.20
N LYS A 197 -16.12 -32.57 -19.91
CA LYS A 197 -16.39 -31.48 -20.85
C LYS A 197 -16.38 -30.11 -20.19
N LEU A 198 -16.97 -30.00 -18.99
CA LEU A 198 -16.95 -28.76 -18.21
C LEU A 198 -15.52 -28.39 -17.77
N PHE A 199 -14.72 -29.37 -17.39
CA PHE A 199 -13.33 -29.17 -17.01
C PHE A 199 -12.43 -28.75 -18.19
N ASP A 200 -12.60 -29.37 -19.36
CA ASP A 200 -11.85 -29.00 -20.56
C ASP A 200 -12.22 -27.60 -21.03
N MET A 201 -13.52 -27.25 -20.97
CA MET A 201 -13.99 -25.88 -21.20
C MET A 201 -13.34 -24.90 -20.21
N ALA A 202 -13.31 -25.26 -18.92
CA ALA A 202 -12.72 -24.43 -17.88
C ALA A 202 -11.22 -24.20 -18.13
N LEU A 203 -10.44 -25.24 -18.44
CA LEU A 203 -9.03 -25.14 -18.78
C LEU A 203 -8.78 -24.23 -19.99
N ASN A 204 -9.55 -24.42 -21.07
CA ASN A 204 -9.40 -23.62 -22.29
C ASN A 204 -9.70 -22.14 -22.06
N MET A 205 -10.77 -21.82 -21.31
CA MET A 205 -11.09 -20.44 -20.96
C MET A 205 -10.05 -19.84 -20.01
N LEU A 206 -9.57 -20.62 -19.05
CA LEU A 206 -8.55 -20.17 -18.10
C LEU A 206 -7.23 -19.86 -18.81
N GLU A 207 -6.80 -20.70 -19.75
CA GLU A 207 -5.65 -20.43 -20.60
C GLU A 207 -5.79 -19.14 -21.40
N LYS A 208 -7.00 -18.80 -21.87
CA LYS A 208 -7.26 -17.54 -22.59
C LYS A 208 -7.16 -16.33 -21.68
N ILE A 209 -7.80 -16.37 -20.50
CA ILE A 209 -7.70 -15.31 -19.48
C ILE A 209 -6.23 -14.99 -19.19
N TYR A 210 -5.44 -16.04 -19.01
CA TYR A 210 -4.03 -15.95 -18.69
C TYR A 210 -3.10 -15.57 -19.86
N LYS A 211 -3.45 -15.92 -21.11
CA LYS A 211 -2.71 -15.50 -22.32
C LYS A 211 -2.96 -14.02 -22.63
N ASP A 212 -4.18 -13.53 -22.42
CA ASP A 212 -4.50 -12.10 -22.56
C ASP A 212 -3.70 -11.24 -21.57
N ASP A 213 -3.42 -11.73 -20.36
CA ASP A 213 -2.60 -11.05 -19.36
C ASP A 213 -1.12 -10.89 -19.76
N LEU A 214 -0.60 -11.75 -20.65
CA LEU A 214 0.80 -11.75 -21.12
C LEU A 214 1.01 -10.94 -22.41
N ILE A 215 -0.02 -10.78 -23.22
CA ILE A 215 0.07 -10.22 -24.58
C ILE A 215 -0.55 -8.81 -24.66
N ASN A 216 -1.54 -8.50 -23.81
CA ASN A 216 -2.25 -7.22 -23.87
C ASN A 216 -2.15 -6.44 -22.55
N GLY A 217 -0.99 -5.80 -22.33
CA GLY A 217 -0.83 -4.71 -21.37
C GLY A 217 -1.44 -3.38 -21.85
N ASP A 218 -1.93 -3.32 -23.10
CA ASP A 218 -2.76 -2.21 -23.55
C ASP A 218 -4.11 -2.31 -22.82
N ALA A 219 -4.35 -1.38 -21.89
CA ALA A 219 -5.67 -1.08 -21.38
C ALA A 219 -6.67 -1.16 -22.54
N ARG A 220 -7.68 -2.03 -22.44
CA ARG A 220 -8.71 -2.30 -23.47
C ARG A 220 -8.82 -1.13 -24.44
N LYS A 221 -8.24 -1.28 -25.64
CA LYS A 221 -8.29 -0.20 -26.64
C LYS A 221 -9.75 0.20 -26.78
N PRO A 222 -10.11 1.49 -26.61
CA PRO A 222 -11.48 1.90 -26.82
C PRO A 222 -11.85 1.47 -28.24
N ILE A 223 -12.85 0.59 -28.35
CA ILE A 223 -13.35 0.16 -29.64
C ILE A 223 -13.92 1.42 -30.28
N ALA A 224 -13.22 1.95 -31.28
CA ALA A 224 -13.68 3.11 -32.00
C ALA A 224 -15.01 2.75 -32.67
N VAL A 225 -16.06 3.49 -32.33
CA VAL A 225 -17.36 3.31 -32.96
C VAL A 225 -17.20 3.67 -34.44
N ASP A 226 -17.57 2.73 -35.32
CA ASP A 226 -17.58 2.99 -36.75
C ASP A 226 -18.62 4.08 -37.05
N GLN A 227 -18.14 5.26 -37.45
CA GLN A 227 -18.99 6.42 -37.74
C GLN A 227 -19.85 6.21 -38.99
N ASN A 228 -19.52 5.23 -39.84
CA ASN A 228 -20.28 4.89 -41.03
C ASN A 228 -21.33 3.80 -40.80
N ALA A 229 -21.41 3.24 -39.59
CA ALA A 229 -22.41 2.23 -39.25
C ALA A 229 -23.82 2.87 -39.22
N PRO A 230 -24.83 2.24 -39.86
CA PRO A 230 -26.19 2.74 -39.82
C PRO A 230 -26.74 2.75 -38.38
N SER A 231 -27.39 3.84 -37.99
CA SER A 231 -27.99 3.96 -36.66
C SER A 231 -29.14 2.96 -36.50
N ILE A 232 -28.96 2.01 -35.58
CA ILE A 232 -29.97 1.02 -35.19
C ILE A 232 -31.27 1.66 -34.67
N PHE A 233 -31.20 2.90 -34.20
CA PHE A 233 -32.35 3.66 -33.68
C PHE A 233 -33.05 4.52 -34.74
N GLY A 234 -32.55 4.55 -35.98
CA GLY A 234 -33.16 5.28 -37.09
C GLY A 234 -34.35 4.57 -37.76
N HIS A 235 -34.64 3.33 -37.35
CA HIS A 235 -35.72 2.52 -37.92
C HIS A 235 -37.08 2.81 -37.26
N ARG A 236 -38.16 2.44 -37.95
CA ARG A 236 -39.54 2.63 -37.47
C ARG A 236 -39.79 1.80 -36.21
N ALA A 237 -39.99 2.48 -35.07
CA ALA A 237 -40.37 1.84 -33.81
C ALA A 237 -41.81 1.28 -33.87
N LEU A 238 -42.13 0.33 -32.99
CA LEU A 238 -43.43 -0.35 -32.92
C LEU A 238 -44.61 0.58 -32.57
N GLY A 239 -44.35 1.76 -31.99
CA GLY A 239 -45.36 2.81 -31.79
C GLY A 239 -46.51 2.47 -30.84
N ILE A 240 -46.38 1.38 -30.05
CA ILE A 240 -47.41 0.88 -29.14
C ILE A 240 -47.57 1.82 -27.93
N TRP A 241 -46.45 2.34 -27.41
CA TRP A 241 -46.41 3.23 -26.25
C TRP A 241 -46.17 4.66 -26.72
N LYS A 242 -47.07 5.60 -26.38
CA LYS A 242 -47.08 6.97 -26.92
C LYS A 242 -46.67 8.05 -25.90
N THR A 243 -46.95 7.85 -24.61
CA THR A 243 -46.67 8.83 -23.54
C THR A 243 -46.35 8.08 -22.25
N THR A 244 -45.22 8.40 -21.62
CA THR A 244 -44.79 7.84 -20.32
C THR A 244 -44.93 8.83 -19.17
N GLU A 245 -45.52 10.01 -19.43
CA GLU A 245 -45.74 11.06 -18.44
C GLU A 245 -46.86 10.66 -17.48
N GLY A 246 -46.58 10.70 -16.17
CA GLY A 246 -47.57 10.43 -15.11
C GLY A 246 -47.73 8.97 -14.67
N LEU A 247 -46.80 8.07 -15.03
CA LEU A 247 -46.79 6.73 -14.46
C LEU A 247 -46.15 6.76 -13.07
N GLU A 248 -46.94 6.44 -12.05
CA GLU A 248 -46.45 6.14 -10.70
C GLU A 248 -46.12 4.64 -10.60
N ASP A 249 -44.92 4.31 -10.10
CA ASP A 249 -44.53 2.92 -9.88
C ASP A 249 -45.23 2.39 -8.62
N VAL A 250 -46.27 1.57 -8.80
CA VAL A 250 -46.95 0.84 -7.73
C VAL A 250 -46.34 -0.56 -7.63
N SER A 251 -45.06 -0.62 -7.28
CA SER A 251 -44.34 -1.87 -7.05
C SER A 251 -44.36 -2.20 -5.56
N LEU A 252 -44.51 -3.48 -5.22
CA LEU A 252 -44.35 -3.92 -3.84
C LEU A 252 -42.90 -3.65 -3.41
N GLY A 253 -42.70 -3.00 -2.27
CA GLY A 253 -41.36 -2.64 -1.76
C GLY A 253 -40.38 -3.81 -1.68
N PHE A 254 -40.89 -5.03 -1.48
CA PHE A 254 -40.08 -6.25 -1.49
C PHE A 254 -39.42 -6.51 -2.85
N TRP A 255 -40.17 -6.42 -3.96
CA TRP A 255 -39.63 -6.71 -5.29
C TRP A 255 -38.64 -5.63 -5.73
N THR A 256 -38.89 -4.37 -5.41
CA THR A 256 -37.94 -3.29 -5.69
C THR A 256 -36.65 -3.44 -4.89
N GLU A 257 -36.74 -3.83 -3.62
CA GLU A 257 -35.56 -4.12 -2.81
C GLU A 257 -34.80 -5.34 -3.34
N TRP A 258 -35.51 -6.38 -3.78
CA TRP A 258 -34.93 -7.57 -4.38
C TRP A 258 -34.18 -7.25 -5.69
N ASP A 259 -34.81 -6.49 -6.59
CA ASP A 259 -34.20 -6.06 -7.85
C ASP A 259 -33.01 -5.13 -7.61
N ARG A 260 -33.13 -4.20 -6.66
CA ARG A 260 -32.03 -3.34 -6.23
C ARG A 260 -30.87 -4.17 -5.68
N ARG A 261 -31.15 -5.21 -4.89
CA ARG A 261 -30.13 -6.10 -4.33
C ARG A 261 -29.46 -6.94 -5.42
N ALA A 262 -30.21 -7.45 -6.38
CA ALA A 262 -29.68 -8.18 -7.53
C ALA A 262 -28.77 -7.29 -8.39
N ALA A 263 -29.18 -6.04 -8.63
CA ALA A 263 -28.37 -5.04 -9.32
C ALA A 263 -27.09 -4.71 -8.53
N LEU A 264 -27.19 -4.48 -7.22
CA LEU A 264 -26.04 -4.25 -6.35
C LEU A 264 -25.06 -5.43 -6.36
N LEU A 265 -25.55 -6.67 -6.24
CA LEU A 265 -24.69 -7.86 -6.26
C LEU A 265 -23.97 -8.00 -7.60
N THR A 266 -24.68 -7.74 -8.70
CA THR A 266 -24.10 -7.75 -10.04
C THR A 266 -23.00 -6.70 -10.17
N ASN A 267 -23.23 -5.47 -9.69
CA ASN A 267 -22.25 -4.39 -9.73
C ASN A 267 -21.05 -4.64 -8.80
N GLN A 268 -21.28 -5.17 -7.59
CA GLN A 268 -20.25 -5.46 -6.60
C GLN A 268 -19.42 -6.71 -6.93
N SER A 269 -19.95 -7.62 -7.76
CA SER A 269 -19.24 -8.86 -8.17
C SER A 269 -17.91 -8.59 -8.88
N PHE A 270 -17.74 -7.40 -9.45
CA PHE A 270 -16.50 -7.00 -10.09
C PHE A 270 -15.43 -6.51 -9.10
N GLY A 271 -15.77 -6.29 -7.82
CA GLY A 271 -14.85 -5.76 -6.81
C GLY A 271 -14.34 -4.33 -7.14
N PRO A 272 -13.60 -3.71 -6.21
CA PRO A 272 -13.18 -2.32 -6.34
C PRO A 272 -12.26 -2.13 -7.56
N THR A 273 -12.59 -1.15 -8.39
CA THR A 273 -11.84 -0.75 -9.57
C THR A 273 -10.54 -0.04 -9.21
N ASN A 274 -10.55 0.73 -8.13
CA ASN A 274 -9.43 1.55 -7.67
C ASN A 274 -9.14 1.33 -6.17
N SER A 275 -7.94 1.65 -5.71
CA SER A 275 -7.56 1.59 -4.30
C SER A 275 -8.39 2.54 -3.44
N PHE A 276 -8.80 3.70 -3.96
CA PHE A 276 -9.69 4.61 -3.23
C PHE A 276 -11.08 3.99 -3.01
N GLU A 277 -11.60 3.26 -4.00
CA GLU A 277 -12.88 2.55 -3.86
C GLU A 277 -12.79 1.46 -2.79
N GLU A 278 -11.66 0.74 -2.75
CA GLU A 278 -11.38 -0.23 -1.70
C GLU A 278 -11.33 0.41 -0.30
N GLN A 279 -10.68 1.58 -0.17
CA GLN A 279 -10.66 2.34 1.08
C GLN A 279 -12.05 2.84 1.48
N ILE A 280 -12.86 3.30 0.52
CA ILE A 280 -14.25 3.70 0.76
C ILE A 280 -15.05 2.49 1.25
N GLU A 281 -14.93 1.34 0.59
CA GLU A 281 -15.57 0.11 1.03
C GLU A 281 -15.13 -0.32 2.44
N TRP A 282 -13.84 -0.21 2.76
CA TRP A 282 -13.32 -0.54 4.09
C TRP A 282 -13.81 0.43 5.15
N THR A 283 -13.91 1.71 4.83
CA THR A 283 -14.46 2.75 5.72
C THR A 283 -15.95 2.50 5.96
N ALA A 284 -16.73 2.24 4.90
CA ALA A 284 -18.16 1.89 5.02
C ALA A 284 -18.40 0.59 5.79
N LYS A 285 -17.49 -0.40 5.68
CA LYS A 285 -17.51 -1.65 6.45
C LYS A 285 -16.96 -1.47 7.88
N GLY A 286 -16.46 -0.30 8.26
CA GLY A 286 -15.85 -0.02 9.56
C GLY A 286 -14.52 -0.73 9.82
N LYS A 287 -13.84 -1.21 8.77
CA LYS A 287 -12.51 -1.83 8.83
C LYS A 287 -11.39 -0.79 8.88
N GLN A 288 -11.61 0.34 8.21
CA GLN A 288 -10.71 1.48 8.20
C GLN A 288 -11.25 2.59 9.10
N TRP A 289 -10.36 3.35 9.73
CA TRP A 289 -10.74 4.52 10.53
C TRP A 289 -11.37 5.61 9.66
N GLU A 290 -12.40 6.24 10.19
CA GLU A 290 -13.00 7.43 9.59
C GLU A 290 -12.06 8.63 9.81
N TYR A 291 -12.05 9.54 8.83
CA TYR A 291 -11.20 10.72 8.85
C TYR A 291 -12.06 12.00 8.90
N PRO A 292 -11.64 13.04 9.63
CA PRO A 292 -10.41 13.13 10.43
C PRO A 292 -10.42 12.21 11.66
N ILE A 293 -9.24 11.74 12.09
CA ILE A 293 -9.12 10.80 13.21
C ILE A 293 -9.63 11.47 14.47
N ASP A 294 -10.69 10.90 15.05
CA ASP A 294 -11.22 11.24 16.36
C ASP A 294 -10.87 10.14 17.36
N ASN A 295 -10.20 10.51 18.45
CA ASN A 295 -9.81 9.57 19.51
C ASN A 295 -11.01 9.12 20.35
N GLU A 296 -12.12 9.87 20.30
CA GLU A 296 -13.37 9.56 21.00
C GLU A 296 -14.34 8.77 20.10
N PHE A 297 -13.90 8.39 18.89
CA PHE A 297 -14.73 7.64 17.96
C PHE A 297 -15.21 6.31 18.57
N LYS A 298 -16.52 6.10 18.57
CA LYS A 298 -17.19 4.93 19.17
C LYS A 298 -16.98 4.81 20.69
N LEU A 299 -16.98 5.94 21.41
CA LEU A 299 -17.01 5.96 22.88
C LEU A 299 -18.26 5.26 23.45
N GLY A 300 -19.31 5.10 22.65
CA GLY A 300 -20.54 4.37 23.00
C GLY A 300 -21.57 5.28 23.67
N ASP A 301 -22.31 4.75 24.63
CA ASP A 301 -23.40 5.49 25.29
C ASP A 301 -22.91 6.73 26.06
N GLU A 302 -21.64 6.74 26.47
CA GLU A 302 -21.02 7.82 27.23
C GLU A 302 -20.84 9.11 26.39
N GLU A 303 -20.83 9.01 25.06
CA GLU A 303 -20.79 10.18 24.17
C GLU A 303 -21.99 11.10 24.38
N ASN A 304 -23.14 10.53 24.75
CA ASN A 304 -24.38 11.28 24.97
C ASN A 304 -24.52 11.81 26.41
N VAL A 305 -23.59 11.49 27.29
CA VAL A 305 -23.67 11.86 28.71
C VAL A 305 -23.00 13.22 28.93
N SER A 306 -23.73 14.12 29.58
CA SER A 306 -23.20 15.44 29.93
C SER A 306 -22.20 15.36 31.09
N PHE A 307 -21.19 16.23 31.09
CA PHE A 307 -20.23 16.38 32.18
C PHE A 307 -20.91 16.60 33.55
N ILE A 308 -22.12 17.17 33.56
CA ILE A 308 -22.90 17.44 34.77
C ILE A 308 -23.10 16.15 35.58
N ASP A 309 -23.37 15.04 34.89
CA ASP A 309 -23.61 13.75 35.52
C ASP A 309 -22.32 13.09 36.05
N HIS A 310 -21.15 13.48 35.51
CA HIS A 310 -19.85 13.03 36.01
C HIS A 310 -19.36 13.83 37.20
N VAL A 311 -19.64 15.13 37.23
CA VAL A 311 -19.08 16.07 38.21
C VAL A 311 -20.02 16.24 39.41
N PHE A 312 -21.32 16.45 39.19
CA PHE A 312 -22.29 16.80 40.24
C PHE A 312 -23.01 15.58 40.82
N LEU A 313 -22.23 14.64 41.34
CA LEU A 313 -22.74 13.40 41.94
C LEU A 313 -23.55 13.63 43.23
N GLU A 314 -23.36 14.77 43.90
CA GLU A 314 -24.05 15.12 45.14
C GLU A 314 -25.57 15.19 44.98
N ARG A 315 -26.07 15.48 43.77
CA ARG A 315 -27.51 15.49 43.47
C ARG A 315 -28.17 14.14 43.73
N HIS A 316 -27.41 13.05 43.65
CA HIS A 316 -27.92 11.69 43.86
C HIS A 316 -27.90 11.26 45.33
N LEU A 317 -27.12 11.91 46.21
CA LEU A 317 -27.03 11.54 47.63
C LEU A 317 -28.36 11.63 48.41
N PRO A 318 -29.22 12.65 48.23
CA PRO A 318 -30.48 12.73 48.95
C PRO A 318 -31.44 11.57 48.66
N SER A 319 -31.35 10.98 47.46
CA SER A 319 -32.19 9.85 47.05
C SER A 319 -31.78 8.53 47.71
N LEU A 320 -30.57 8.47 48.29
CA LEU A 320 -29.94 7.25 48.77
C LEU A 320 -30.09 7.02 50.29
N GLY A 321 -30.87 7.86 50.99
CA GLY A 321 -31.11 7.70 52.43
C GLY A 321 -29.90 8.00 53.33
N ILE A 322 -28.88 8.69 52.82
CA ILE A 322 -27.67 9.03 53.57
C ILE A 322 -27.93 10.27 54.46
N PRO A 323 -27.46 10.30 55.72
CA PRO A 323 -27.61 11.46 56.60
C PRO A 323 -27.00 12.73 55.99
N LYS A 324 -27.70 13.88 56.08
CA LYS A 324 -27.22 15.17 55.55
C LYS A 324 -26.08 15.80 56.36
N LYS A 325 -25.90 15.38 57.62
CA LYS A 325 -24.92 15.92 58.56
C LYS A 325 -24.22 14.78 59.28
N GLY A 326 -22.97 15.00 59.68
CA GLY A 326 -22.16 14.04 60.43
C GLY A 326 -20.96 13.50 59.65
N PRO A 327 -20.18 12.58 60.25
CA PRO A 327 -18.96 12.04 59.67
C PRO A 327 -19.22 11.23 58.37
N ILE A 328 -20.37 10.56 58.27
CA ILE A 328 -20.75 9.80 57.08
C ILE A 328 -21.01 10.74 55.89
N ALA A 329 -21.66 11.89 56.12
CA ALA A 329 -21.89 12.89 55.09
C ALA A 329 -20.56 13.46 54.56
N HIS A 330 -19.61 13.71 55.47
CA HIS A 330 -18.28 14.19 55.11
C HIS A 330 -17.49 13.15 54.30
N PHE A 331 -17.55 11.88 54.71
CA PHE A 331 -16.96 10.76 53.96
C PHE A 331 -17.57 10.64 52.57
N MET A 332 -18.90 10.67 52.45
CA MET A 332 -19.59 10.58 51.15
C MET A 332 -19.28 11.75 50.24
N HIS A 333 -19.09 12.96 50.78
CA HIS A 333 -18.63 14.10 50.00
C HIS A 333 -17.22 13.85 49.43
N LEU A 334 -16.29 13.30 50.21
CA LEU A 334 -14.97 12.91 49.71
C LEU A 334 -15.05 11.82 48.63
N VAL A 335 -15.95 10.85 48.78
CA VAL A 335 -16.22 9.84 47.75
C VAL A 335 -16.74 10.49 46.47
N CYS A 336 -17.71 11.40 46.56
CA CYS A 336 -18.22 12.14 45.41
C CYS A 336 -17.11 12.96 44.72
N VAL A 337 -16.27 13.66 45.49
CA VAL A 337 -15.12 14.39 44.95
C VAL A 337 -14.13 13.45 44.26
N GLY A 338 -13.83 12.29 44.86
CA GLY A 338 -12.96 11.28 44.25
C GLY A 338 -13.51 10.72 42.94
N LEU A 339 -14.80 10.38 42.92
CA LEU A 339 -15.49 9.88 41.73
C LEU A 339 -15.62 10.95 40.63
N SER A 340 -15.81 12.22 41.01
CA SER A 340 -15.91 13.33 40.04
C SER A 340 -14.62 13.53 39.25
N LYS A 341 -13.48 13.31 39.89
CA LYS A 341 -12.13 13.45 39.29
C LYS A 341 -11.70 12.23 38.48
N ASN A 342 -12.50 11.17 38.42
CA ASN A 342 -12.16 9.95 37.69
C ASN A 342 -12.72 9.98 36.26
N PRO A 343 -11.86 10.05 35.22
CA PRO A 343 -12.27 9.98 33.82
C PRO A 343 -12.47 8.54 33.32
N TYR A 344 -11.98 7.53 34.03
CA TYR A 344 -11.97 6.13 33.60
C TYR A 344 -13.25 5.35 33.98
N MET A 345 -14.27 6.05 34.49
CA MET A 345 -15.52 5.44 34.95
C MET A 345 -16.71 6.15 34.33
N THR A 346 -17.65 5.37 33.80
CA THR A 346 -18.93 5.85 33.27
C THR A 346 -19.83 6.44 34.36
N ALA A 347 -20.74 7.34 33.99
CA ALA A 347 -21.69 7.93 34.93
C ALA A 347 -22.52 6.86 35.65
N ALA A 348 -22.96 5.84 34.90
CA ALA A 348 -23.72 4.71 35.45
C ALA A 348 -22.92 3.99 36.54
N LYS A 349 -21.66 3.65 36.27
CA LYS A 349 -20.80 2.99 37.26
C LYS A 349 -20.59 3.84 38.50
N LYS A 350 -20.40 5.17 38.34
CA LYS A 350 -20.28 6.09 39.50
C LYS A 350 -21.55 6.07 40.36
N ARG A 351 -22.74 6.00 39.75
CA ARG A 351 -24.02 5.87 40.48
C ARG A 351 -24.12 4.54 41.21
N ASP A 352 -23.71 3.44 40.58
CA ASP A 352 -23.68 2.12 41.22
C ASP A 352 -22.77 2.09 42.45
N HIS A 353 -21.62 2.77 42.39
CA HIS A 353 -20.75 2.91 43.56
C HIS A 353 -21.42 3.69 44.70
N LEU A 354 -22.17 4.74 44.41
CA LEU A 354 -22.93 5.48 45.43
C LEU A 354 -24.05 4.63 46.02
N GLN A 355 -24.74 3.85 45.19
CA GLN A 355 -25.75 2.89 45.64
C GLN A 355 -25.14 1.85 46.59
N TRP A 356 -23.98 1.30 46.24
CA TRP A 356 -23.27 0.35 47.10
C TRP A 356 -22.94 0.96 48.48
N PHE A 357 -22.53 2.23 48.54
CA PHE A 357 -22.29 2.90 49.83
C PHE A 357 -23.58 3.10 50.63
N ALA A 358 -24.69 3.39 49.96
CA ALA A 358 -26.00 3.50 50.59
C ALA A 358 -26.40 2.17 51.26
N ASP A 359 -26.26 1.07 50.52
CA ASP A 359 -26.54 -0.29 51.00
C ASP A 359 -25.53 -0.74 52.07
N TYR A 360 -24.28 -0.25 52.01
CA TYR A 360 -23.28 -0.54 53.03
C TYR A 360 -23.61 0.16 54.35
N PHE A 361 -23.97 1.45 54.29
CA PHE A 361 -24.37 2.27 55.43
C PHE A 361 -25.84 2.04 55.80
N ASN A 362 -26.20 0.79 56.05
CA ASN A 362 -27.47 0.43 56.68
C ASN A 362 -27.65 1.14 58.03
N GLU A 363 -28.89 1.27 58.50
CA GLU A 363 -29.23 1.98 59.73
C GLU A 363 -28.39 1.57 60.95
N GLU A 364 -28.07 0.27 61.07
CA GLU A 364 -27.23 -0.26 62.16
C GLU A 364 -25.82 0.31 62.14
N LYS A 365 -25.20 0.38 60.95
CA LYS A 365 -23.85 0.94 60.79
C LYS A 365 -23.85 2.44 60.96
N GLN A 366 -24.91 3.12 60.52
CA GLN A 366 -25.05 4.56 60.75
C GLN A 366 -25.09 4.87 62.27
N LYS A 367 -25.86 4.10 63.05
CA LYS A 367 -25.92 4.23 64.51
C LYS A 367 -24.56 3.92 65.16
N LEU A 368 -23.87 2.89 64.70
CA LEU A 368 -22.55 2.52 65.22
C LEU A 368 -21.52 3.64 64.99
N VAL A 369 -21.46 4.19 63.78
CA VAL A 369 -20.53 5.28 63.44
C VAL A 369 -20.84 6.53 64.25
N HIS A 370 -22.12 6.84 64.48
CA HIS A 370 -22.50 7.96 65.35
C HIS A 370 -21.98 7.78 66.78
N LYS A 371 -22.17 6.59 67.36
CA LYS A 371 -21.69 6.28 68.71
C LYS A 371 -20.17 6.36 68.83
N LEU A 372 -19.44 5.83 67.85
CA LEU A 372 -17.97 5.92 67.82
C LEU A 372 -17.51 7.36 67.72
N HIS A 373 -18.16 8.17 66.89
CA HIS A 373 -17.81 9.58 66.74
C HIS A 373 -18.04 10.38 68.02
N GLU A 374 -19.13 10.12 68.75
CA GLU A 374 -19.36 10.73 70.07
C GLU A 374 -18.27 10.33 71.08
N GLN A 375 -17.88 9.05 71.10
CA GLN A 375 -16.80 8.57 71.98
C GLN A 375 -15.46 9.22 71.67
N GLU A 376 -15.13 9.39 70.38
CA GLU A 376 -13.93 10.11 69.96
C GLU A 376 -13.96 11.59 70.37
N GLN A 377 -15.09 12.27 70.23
CA GLN A 377 -15.24 13.66 70.67
C GLN A 377 -15.04 13.80 72.18
N ILE A 378 -15.62 12.90 72.97
CA ILE A 378 -15.45 12.87 74.43
C ILE A 378 -13.98 12.60 74.79
N ALA A 379 -13.33 11.65 74.12
CA ALA A 379 -11.92 11.35 74.33
C ALA A 379 -11.01 12.55 73.98
N ALA A 380 -11.30 13.25 72.87
CA ALA A 380 -10.57 14.45 72.46
C ALA A 380 -10.75 15.61 73.45
N GLN A 381 -11.95 15.78 74.01
CA GLN A 381 -12.21 16.79 75.05
C GLN A 381 -11.51 16.45 76.37
N ASN A 382 -11.39 15.18 76.72
CA ASN A 382 -10.70 14.74 77.94
C ASN A 382 -9.16 14.76 77.81
N ALA A 383 -8.64 14.89 76.59
CA ALA A 383 -7.20 14.94 76.30
C ALA A 383 -6.65 16.38 76.20
N LEU A 384 -7.53 17.38 76.16
CA LEU A 384 -7.26 18.81 76.30
C LEU A 384 -7.35 19.21 77.78
#